data_AF-A0A2K2FDH0-F1
#
_entry.id   AF-A0A2K2FDH0-F1
#
_cell.length_a   1.000
_cell.length_b   1.000
_cell.length_c   1.000
_cell.angle_alpha   90.00
_cell.angle_beta   90.00
_cell.angle_gamma   90.00
#
_symmetry.space_group_name_H-M   'P 1'
#
loop_
_entity.id
_entity.type
_entity.pdbx_description
1 polymer ?
#
loop_
_entity_poly.entity_id
_entity_poly.type
_entity_poly.pdbx_seq_one_letter_code
_entity_poly.pdbx_strand_id
1 'polypeptide(L)'
;MKKYKFGVIGCGAVSRFHLDAIQSIRNAELIAVGDISAQTAKSVAEKYGGVDWYTDYRQLLGREDIEIVCICTPSGLRRDIAVLAARLGKHIIVEKPIEITLDRIDDMLEECEKNGVTISGIFNLRYNDHHKLVKEAISIGRFGRLIMGDAYIKWYRSQEYYDNKSWRGTKLLDGGGALMNQSIHYIDLLQWMMGPVKEVYGITGILGHRGIEVEDTAVASIKYQNGAIGIIEGTTAAYPGIGARIEIHGEKGSVIIVDNAIKHWEFMDRNPIDVKFRQLEMLPHKSGSADPMNIDGNLHRRQIEDVLHSISKGEQPMVNGKEARKSVEIIHSIYRSAQFNQVVELPLAP
;
A
#
# COMPACT_ATOMS: atom_id res chain seq x y z
N MET A 1 -22.76 10.57 15.65
CA MET A 1 -21.97 10.27 14.43
C MET A 1 -22.71 9.20 13.67
N LYS A 2 -22.87 9.33 12.34
CA LYS A 2 -23.38 8.26 11.48
C LYS A 2 -22.49 7.03 11.63
N LYS A 3 -23.07 5.85 11.84
CA LYS A 3 -22.35 4.58 11.89
C LYS A 3 -22.40 3.97 10.48
N TYR A 4 -21.24 3.67 9.91
CA TYR A 4 -21.11 3.10 8.58
C TYR A 4 -21.09 1.58 8.63
N LYS A 5 -21.85 0.94 7.74
CA LYS A 5 -21.93 -0.52 7.65
C LYS A 5 -20.98 -1.07 6.58
N PHE A 6 -20.18 -2.05 6.98
CA PHE A 6 -19.10 -2.64 6.20
C PHE A 6 -19.38 -4.08 5.79
N GLY A 7 -19.01 -4.39 4.55
CA GLY A 7 -18.74 -5.75 4.08
C GLY A 7 -17.24 -5.98 3.87
N VAL A 8 -16.75 -7.21 4.08
CA VAL A 8 -15.36 -7.58 3.75
C VAL A 8 -15.36 -8.75 2.78
N ILE A 9 -14.71 -8.61 1.62
CA ILE A 9 -14.60 -9.63 0.58
C ILE A 9 -13.15 -10.14 0.54
N GLY A 10 -12.98 -11.45 0.68
CA GLY A 10 -11.69 -12.12 0.87
C GLY A 10 -11.35 -12.25 2.34
N CYS A 11 -11.43 -13.46 2.89
CA CYS A 11 -11.20 -13.76 4.31
C CYS A 11 -9.82 -14.40 4.55
N GLY A 12 -8.83 -14.01 3.74
CA GLY A 12 -7.45 -14.45 3.88
C GLY A 12 -6.70 -13.78 5.04
N ALA A 13 -5.41 -14.11 5.21
CA ALA A 13 -4.62 -13.64 6.36
C ALA A 13 -4.64 -12.10 6.56
N VAL A 14 -4.61 -11.33 5.47
CA VAL A 14 -4.59 -9.86 5.52
C VAL A 14 -5.94 -9.25 5.94
N SER A 15 -7.06 -9.95 5.70
CA SER A 15 -8.38 -9.40 6.03
C SER A 15 -8.56 -9.16 7.52
N ARG A 16 -7.83 -9.90 8.36
CA ARG A 16 -7.78 -9.70 9.82
C ARG A 16 -7.46 -8.25 10.18
N PHE A 17 -6.54 -7.59 9.49
CA PHE A 17 -6.20 -6.19 9.80
C PHE A 17 -7.36 -5.23 9.52
N HIS A 18 -8.18 -5.51 8.50
CA HIS A 18 -9.39 -4.75 8.21
C HIS A 18 -10.48 -5.04 9.23
N LEU A 19 -10.71 -6.31 9.54
CA LEU A 19 -11.74 -6.75 10.48
C LEU A 19 -11.47 -6.22 11.90
N ASP A 20 -10.23 -6.37 12.39
CA ASP A 20 -9.80 -5.87 13.70
C ASP A 20 -9.89 -4.32 13.73
N ALA A 21 -9.52 -3.64 12.64
CA ALA A 21 -9.66 -2.19 12.52
C ALA A 21 -11.14 -1.74 12.56
N ILE A 22 -12.01 -2.34 11.76
CA ILE A 22 -13.45 -2.02 11.71
C ILE A 22 -14.08 -2.18 13.10
N GLN A 23 -13.80 -3.28 13.82
CA GLN A 23 -14.32 -3.49 15.17
C GLN A 23 -13.86 -2.43 16.18
N SER A 24 -12.67 -1.87 15.98
CA SER A 24 -12.11 -0.85 16.88
C SER A 24 -12.63 0.57 16.62
N ILE A 25 -13.23 0.83 15.46
CA ILE A 25 -13.69 2.17 15.05
C ILE A 25 -15.13 2.38 15.53
N ARG A 26 -15.34 3.38 16.38
CA ARG A 26 -16.64 3.65 17.03
C ARG A 26 -17.81 3.82 16.05
N ASN A 27 -17.56 4.39 14.88
CA ASN A 27 -18.57 4.65 13.85
C ASN A 27 -18.47 3.70 12.64
N ALA A 28 -17.89 2.52 12.82
CA ALA A 28 -17.90 1.43 11.83
C ALA A 28 -18.62 0.21 12.40
N GLU A 29 -19.26 -0.56 11.52
CA GLU A 29 -19.94 -1.81 11.88
C GLU A 29 -19.69 -2.85 10.79
N LEU A 30 -19.08 -3.98 11.14
CA LEU A 30 -19.03 -5.13 10.24
C LEU A 30 -20.39 -5.82 10.25
N ILE A 31 -20.99 -6.03 9.07
CA ILE A 31 -22.29 -6.70 8.95
C ILE A 31 -22.29 -7.90 8.01
N ALA A 32 -21.25 -8.05 7.19
CA ALA A 32 -21.10 -9.20 6.29
C ALA A 32 -19.63 -9.48 5.95
N VAL A 33 -19.31 -10.76 5.71
CA VAL A 33 -18.04 -11.19 5.14
C VAL A 33 -18.27 -12.13 3.94
N GLY A 34 -17.33 -12.20 3.01
CA GLY A 34 -17.43 -13.04 1.82
C GLY A 34 -16.12 -13.73 1.48
N ASP A 35 -16.16 -15.03 1.23
CA ASP A 35 -15.02 -15.80 0.74
C ASP A 35 -15.50 -17.00 -0.09
N ILE A 36 -14.79 -17.35 -1.15
CA ILE A 36 -15.14 -18.50 -2.00
C ILE A 36 -15.15 -19.82 -1.20
N SER A 37 -14.38 -19.89 -0.10
CA SER A 37 -14.41 -20.98 0.86
C SER A 37 -15.49 -20.74 1.91
N ALA A 38 -16.58 -21.51 1.85
CA ALA A 38 -17.65 -21.46 2.85
C ALA A 38 -17.12 -21.66 4.28
N GLN A 39 -16.17 -22.58 4.46
CA GLN A 39 -15.55 -22.84 5.76
C GLN A 39 -14.82 -21.61 6.28
N THR A 40 -14.07 -20.92 5.42
CA THR A 40 -13.32 -19.71 5.79
C THR A 40 -14.28 -18.56 6.09
N ALA A 41 -15.27 -18.33 5.22
CA ALA A 41 -16.27 -17.27 5.40
C ALA A 41 -17.05 -17.45 6.72
N LYS A 42 -17.54 -18.66 6.99
CA LYS A 42 -18.27 -18.99 8.22
C LYS A 42 -17.42 -18.83 9.48
N SER A 43 -16.19 -19.34 9.46
CA SER A 43 -15.27 -19.23 10.60
C SER A 43 -14.93 -17.77 10.93
N VAL A 44 -14.72 -16.93 9.92
CA VAL A 44 -14.50 -15.50 10.13
C VAL A 44 -15.78 -14.82 10.62
N ALA A 45 -16.94 -15.09 10.02
CA ALA A 45 -18.21 -14.54 10.49
C ALA A 45 -18.47 -14.82 11.98
N GLU A 46 -18.29 -16.07 12.41
CA GLU A 46 -18.44 -16.49 13.82
C GLU A 46 -17.46 -15.72 14.72
N LYS A 47 -16.19 -15.64 14.34
CA LYS A 47 -15.15 -14.94 15.10
C LYS A 47 -15.45 -13.45 15.29
N TYR A 48 -16.06 -12.81 14.29
CA TYR A 48 -16.29 -11.37 14.26
C TYR A 48 -17.73 -10.97 14.62
N GLY A 49 -18.39 -11.75 15.47
CA GLY A 49 -19.69 -11.39 16.06
C GLY A 49 -20.90 -12.07 15.44
N GLY A 50 -20.69 -13.13 14.66
CA GLY A 50 -21.78 -13.87 14.01
C GLY A 50 -22.45 -13.08 12.88
N VAL A 51 -21.66 -12.30 12.14
CA VAL A 51 -22.15 -11.53 10.99
C VAL A 51 -22.56 -12.45 9.83
N ASP A 52 -23.31 -11.92 8.86
CA ASP A 52 -23.68 -12.72 7.68
C ASP A 52 -22.43 -13.11 6.88
N TRP A 53 -22.48 -14.26 6.22
CA TRP A 53 -21.41 -14.73 5.36
C TRP A 53 -21.92 -15.19 4.01
N TYR A 54 -21.08 -15.00 2.98
CA TYR A 54 -21.41 -15.32 1.60
C TYR A 54 -20.25 -16.05 0.92
N THR A 55 -20.58 -16.93 -0.03
CA THR A 55 -19.60 -17.57 -0.92
C THR A 55 -19.52 -16.92 -2.30
N ASP A 56 -20.52 -16.10 -2.65
CA ASP A 56 -20.51 -15.24 -3.82
C ASP A 56 -20.50 -13.78 -3.38
N TYR A 57 -19.45 -13.05 -3.75
CA TYR A 57 -19.32 -11.63 -3.44
C TYR A 57 -20.46 -10.81 -4.03
N ARG A 58 -21.10 -11.26 -5.12
CA ARG A 58 -22.24 -10.56 -5.73
C ARG A 58 -23.44 -10.51 -4.79
N GLN A 59 -23.67 -11.58 -4.02
CA GLN A 59 -24.74 -11.63 -3.03
C GLN A 59 -24.47 -10.67 -1.87
N LEU A 60 -23.22 -10.64 -1.39
CA LEU A 60 -22.79 -9.67 -0.38
C LEU A 60 -22.98 -8.23 -0.88
N LEU A 61 -22.48 -7.92 -2.09
CA LEU A 61 -22.63 -6.60 -2.68
C LEU A 61 -24.09 -6.24 -2.99
N GLY A 62 -24.98 -7.22 -3.19
CA GLY A 62 -26.41 -6.98 -3.36
C GLY A 62 -27.14 -6.47 -2.12
N ARG A 63 -26.52 -6.50 -0.93
CA ARG A 63 -27.11 -5.93 0.28
C ARG A 63 -27.17 -4.40 0.22
N GLU A 64 -28.37 -3.85 0.31
CA GLU A 64 -28.61 -2.40 0.32
C GLU A 64 -28.07 -1.71 1.58
N ASP A 65 -27.94 -2.44 2.68
CA ASP A 65 -27.47 -1.88 3.95
C ASP A 65 -25.95 -1.84 4.09
N ILE A 66 -25.18 -2.40 3.16
CA ILE A 66 -23.72 -2.22 3.09
C ILE A 66 -23.40 -0.93 2.35
N GLU A 67 -22.69 -0.02 3.02
CA GLU A 67 -22.27 1.28 2.47
C GLU A 67 -20.82 1.26 2.01
N ILE A 68 -19.98 0.46 2.66
CA ILE A 68 -18.53 0.40 2.41
C ILE A 68 -18.10 -1.06 2.29
N VAL A 69 -17.24 -1.37 1.33
CA VAL A 69 -16.67 -2.70 1.17
C VAL A 69 -15.14 -2.68 1.22
N CYS A 70 -14.56 -3.56 2.03
CA CYS A 70 -13.13 -3.85 2.00
C CYS A 70 -12.85 -5.04 1.08
N ILE A 71 -11.98 -4.86 0.08
CA ILE A 71 -11.59 -5.89 -0.88
C ILE A 71 -10.18 -6.39 -0.52
N CYS A 72 -10.11 -7.61 0.02
CA CYS A 72 -8.92 -8.29 0.52
C CYS A 72 -8.59 -9.57 -0.26
N THR A 73 -9.13 -9.72 -1.47
CA THR A 73 -8.88 -10.84 -2.40
C THR A 73 -7.46 -10.78 -2.99
N PRO A 74 -6.98 -11.84 -3.67
CA PRO A 74 -5.75 -11.76 -4.49
C PRO A 74 -5.75 -10.57 -5.44
N SER A 75 -4.58 -9.98 -5.66
CA SER A 75 -4.41 -8.68 -6.33
C SER A 75 -5.10 -8.62 -7.70
N GLY A 76 -4.86 -9.62 -8.56
CA GLY A 76 -5.42 -9.71 -9.92
C GLY A 76 -6.93 -9.93 -10.03
N LEU A 77 -7.66 -10.03 -8.91
CA LEU A 77 -9.11 -10.31 -8.90
C LEU A 77 -9.96 -9.10 -8.48
N ARG A 78 -9.35 -7.93 -8.27
CA ARG A 78 -9.98 -6.82 -7.54
C ARG A 78 -10.86 -5.94 -8.43
N ARG A 79 -10.52 -5.77 -9.71
CA ARG A 79 -11.23 -4.90 -10.65
C ARG A 79 -12.71 -5.22 -10.76
N ASP A 80 -13.10 -6.47 -11.03
CA ASP A 80 -14.51 -6.83 -11.22
C ASP A 80 -15.34 -6.62 -9.94
N ILE A 81 -14.74 -6.88 -8.78
CA ILE A 81 -15.38 -6.67 -7.47
C ILE A 81 -15.58 -5.18 -7.22
N ALA A 82 -14.55 -4.37 -7.45
CA ALA A 82 -14.58 -2.92 -7.25
C ALA A 82 -15.55 -2.22 -8.21
N VAL A 83 -15.54 -2.58 -9.50
CA VAL A 83 -16.47 -2.06 -10.52
C VAL A 83 -17.92 -2.38 -10.13
N LEU A 84 -18.20 -3.62 -9.71
CA LEU A 84 -19.55 -3.98 -9.27
C LEU A 84 -19.97 -3.22 -8.00
N ALA A 85 -19.06 -3.09 -7.03
CA ALA A 85 -19.33 -2.33 -5.81
C ALA A 85 -19.64 -0.86 -6.10
N ALA A 86 -18.89 -0.23 -7.01
CA ALA A 86 -19.10 1.15 -7.42
C ALA A 86 -20.46 1.36 -8.11
N ARG A 87 -20.84 0.46 -9.02
CA ARG A 87 -22.18 0.46 -9.67
C ARG A 87 -23.33 0.33 -8.70
N LEU A 88 -23.09 -0.33 -7.57
CA LEU A 88 -24.06 -0.51 -6.49
C LEU A 88 -23.97 0.60 -5.43
N GLY A 89 -23.26 1.70 -5.73
CA GLY A 89 -23.18 2.88 -4.89
C GLY A 89 -22.36 2.70 -3.61
N LYS A 90 -21.47 1.70 -3.55
CA LYS A 90 -20.67 1.40 -2.35
C LYS A 90 -19.31 2.08 -2.41
N HIS A 91 -18.88 2.64 -1.29
CA HIS A 91 -17.50 3.09 -1.13
C HIS A 91 -16.56 1.90 -0.98
N ILE A 92 -15.31 2.05 -1.44
CA ILE A 92 -14.40 0.93 -1.61
C ILE A 92 -13.08 1.20 -0.91
N ILE A 93 -12.64 0.23 -0.11
CA ILE A 93 -11.28 0.16 0.44
C ILE A 93 -10.63 -1.09 -0.12
N VAL A 94 -9.52 -0.97 -0.84
CA VAL A 94 -8.86 -2.09 -1.52
C VAL A 94 -7.48 -2.31 -0.95
N GLU A 95 -7.13 -3.57 -0.67
CA GLU A 95 -5.75 -3.92 -0.31
C GLU A 95 -4.74 -3.55 -1.42
N LYS A 96 -3.47 -3.45 -1.05
CA LYS A 96 -2.39 -3.18 -2.00
C LYS A 96 -1.94 -4.43 -2.77
N PRO A 97 -1.32 -4.28 -3.96
CA PRO A 97 -1.54 -3.15 -4.87
C PRO A 97 -3.04 -3.01 -5.19
N ILE A 98 -3.52 -1.80 -5.47
CA ILE A 98 -4.97 -1.58 -5.71
C ILE A 98 -5.52 -2.49 -6.83
N GLU A 99 -4.70 -2.77 -7.85
CA GLU A 99 -4.87 -3.82 -8.87
C GLU A 99 -3.51 -4.00 -9.59
N ILE A 100 -3.35 -5.02 -10.43
CA ILE A 100 -2.05 -5.43 -11.00
C ILE A 100 -1.65 -4.74 -12.30
N THR A 101 -2.58 -4.11 -13.03
CA THR A 101 -2.28 -3.37 -14.28
C THR A 101 -2.97 -2.01 -14.28
N LEU A 102 -2.40 -1.05 -15.01
CA LEU A 102 -2.87 0.34 -15.00
C LEU A 102 -4.25 0.50 -15.65
N ASP A 103 -4.52 -0.18 -16.76
CA ASP A 103 -5.82 -0.20 -17.43
C ASP A 103 -6.94 -0.68 -16.50
N ARG A 104 -6.68 -1.74 -15.72
CA ARG A 104 -7.64 -2.27 -14.75
C ARG A 104 -7.85 -1.33 -13.56
N ILE A 105 -6.81 -0.60 -13.15
CA ILE A 105 -6.95 0.45 -12.14
C ILE A 105 -7.81 1.58 -12.70
N ASP A 106 -7.53 2.02 -13.93
CA ASP A 106 -8.24 3.12 -14.58
C ASP A 106 -9.72 2.81 -14.75
N ASP A 107 -10.08 1.57 -15.13
CA ASP A 107 -11.46 1.05 -15.12
C ASP A 107 -12.13 1.22 -13.74
N MET A 108 -11.43 0.86 -12.66
CA MET A 108 -11.96 0.97 -11.30
C MET A 108 -12.18 2.43 -10.91
N LEU A 109 -11.23 3.32 -11.23
CA LEU A 109 -11.32 4.74 -10.90
C LEU A 109 -12.43 5.42 -11.69
N GLU A 110 -12.56 5.13 -12.99
CA GLU A 110 -13.60 5.67 -13.84
C GLU A 110 -15.00 5.26 -13.37
N GLU A 111 -15.19 3.99 -13.00
CA GLU A 111 -16.47 3.52 -12.46
C GLU A 111 -16.79 4.18 -11.11
N CYS A 112 -15.80 4.39 -10.24
CA CYS A 112 -16.00 5.09 -8.98
C CYS A 112 -16.40 6.55 -9.18
N GLU A 113 -15.76 7.24 -10.13
CA GLU A 113 -16.06 8.63 -10.50
C GLU A 113 -17.48 8.75 -11.07
N LYS A 114 -17.88 7.86 -11.99
CA LYS A 114 -19.23 7.83 -12.57
C LYS A 114 -20.34 7.69 -11.54
N ASN A 115 -20.10 6.91 -10.48
CA ASN A 115 -21.09 6.63 -9.44
C ASN A 115 -20.93 7.53 -8.19
N GLY A 116 -19.97 8.47 -8.20
CA GLY A 116 -19.73 9.38 -7.09
C GLY A 116 -19.28 8.69 -5.79
N VAL A 117 -18.60 7.54 -5.89
CA VAL A 117 -18.13 6.78 -4.73
C VAL A 117 -16.62 6.95 -4.51
N THR A 118 -16.21 7.01 -3.25
CA THR A 118 -14.79 6.98 -2.86
C THR A 118 -14.17 5.59 -3.07
N ILE A 119 -12.95 5.55 -3.61
CA ILE A 119 -12.06 4.39 -3.60
C ILE A 119 -10.71 4.74 -2.97
N SER A 120 -10.23 3.91 -2.04
CA SER A 120 -8.96 4.07 -1.33
C SER A 120 -8.13 2.79 -1.37
N GLY A 121 -6.86 2.87 -1.77
CA GLY A 121 -5.92 1.75 -1.68
C GLY A 121 -5.17 1.73 -0.35
N ILE A 122 -4.91 0.56 0.24
CA ILE A 122 -4.18 0.46 1.52
C ILE A 122 -2.69 0.79 1.35
N PHE A 123 -2.32 2.01 1.74
CA PHE A 123 -0.93 2.46 1.93
C PHE A 123 -0.78 3.04 3.33
N ASN A 124 -1.03 2.17 4.30
CA ASN A 124 -1.17 2.50 5.71
C ASN A 124 0.11 3.14 6.32
N LEU A 125 1.29 2.93 5.72
CA LEU A 125 2.53 3.55 6.19
C LEU A 125 2.50 5.09 6.11
N ARG A 126 1.69 5.71 5.25
CA ARG A 126 1.49 7.17 5.27
C ARG A 126 0.83 7.69 6.55
N TYR A 127 0.23 6.80 7.35
CA TYR A 127 -0.42 7.11 8.63
C TYR A 127 0.46 6.90 9.86
N ASN A 128 1.71 6.46 9.65
CA ASN A 128 2.70 6.36 10.70
C ASN A 128 3.22 7.76 11.10
N ASP A 129 3.37 7.99 12.40
CA ASP A 129 3.72 9.31 12.94
C ASP A 129 5.14 9.76 12.55
N HIS A 130 6.10 8.83 12.42
CA HIS A 130 7.44 9.15 11.92
C HIS A 130 7.40 9.57 10.45
N HIS A 131 6.68 8.83 9.60
CA HIS A 131 6.56 9.16 8.19
C HIS A 131 5.85 10.50 7.97
N LYS A 132 4.79 10.77 8.75
CA LYS A 132 4.10 12.07 8.77
C LYS A 132 5.02 13.20 9.21
N LEU A 133 5.87 12.97 10.23
CA LEU A 133 6.83 13.96 10.68
C LEU A 133 7.85 14.32 9.60
N VAL A 134 8.37 13.32 8.88
CA VAL A 134 9.27 13.56 7.72
C VAL A 134 8.54 14.36 6.65
N LYS A 135 7.30 13.98 6.32
CA LYS A 135 6.51 14.72 5.32
C LYS A 135 6.24 16.16 5.76
N GLU A 136 5.94 16.40 7.04
CA GLU A 136 5.77 17.73 7.62
C GLU A 136 7.06 18.55 7.45
N ALA A 137 8.23 17.99 7.80
CA ALA A 137 9.53 18.64 7.64
C ALA A 137 9.83 19.01 6.17
N ILE A 138 9.53 18.11 5.23
CA ILE A 138 9.62 18.40 3.78
C ILE A 138 8.70 19.57 3.42
N SER A 139 7.46 19.55 3.89
CA SER A 139 6.42 20.51 3.51
C SER A 139 6.70 21.93 4.02
N ILE A 140 7.35 22.05 5.19
CA ILE A 140 7.79 23.34 5.73
C ILE A 140 9.19 23.77 5.25
N GLY A 141 9.78 23.04 4.29
CA GLY A 141 11.05 23.40 3.66
C GLY A 141 12.31 23.14 4.49
N ARG A 142 12.25 22.27 5.53
CA ARG A 142 13.41 21.99 6.40
C ARG A 142 14.61 21.43 5.66
N PHE A 143 14.38 20.67 4.60
CA PHE A 143 15.43 20.05 3.79
C PHE A 143 16.09 21.03 2.81
N GLY A 144 15.54 22.23 2.61
CA GLY A 144 15.90 23.06 1.45
C GLY A 144 15.48 22.37 0.15
N ARG A 145 16.31 22.43 -0.89
CA ARG A 145 16.08 21.61 -2.09
C ARG A 145 16.36 20.14 -1.78
N LEU A 146 15.45 19.26 -2.20
CA LEU A 146 15.68 17.82 -2.17
C LEU A 146 16.74 17.43 -3.21
N ILE A 147 17.69 16.60 -2.80
CA ILE A 147 18.84 16.18 -3.61
C ILE A 147 18.73 14.70 -3.96
N MET A 148 18.47 13.85 -2.96
CA MET A 148 18.48 12.41 -3.11
C MET A 148 17.37 11.75 -2.27
N GLY A 149 16.74 10.72 -2.83
CA GLY A 149 15.69 9.97 -2.15
C GLY A 149 15.73 8.50 -2.53
N ASP A 150 16.05 7.64 -1.57
CA ASP A 150 16.33 6.22 -1.81
C ASP A 150 15.40 5.31 -0.98
N ALA A 151 15.08 4.15 -1.54
CA ALA A 151 14.39 3.08 -0.83
C ALA A 151 15.13 1.74 -1.00
N TYR A 152 15.41 1.08 0.12
CA TYR A 152 16.11 -0.20 0.19
C TYR A 152 15.23 -1.23 0.91
N ILE A 153 14.74 -2.23 0.19
CA ILE A 153 13.86 -3.28 0.71
C ILE A 153 14.54 -4.63 0.48
N LYS A 154 15.35 -5.05 1.46
CA LYS A 154 16.15 -6.29 1.40
C LYS A 154 15.53 -7.36 2.29
N TRP A 155 14.33 -7.79 1.95
CA TRP A 155 13.60 -8.79 2.73
C TRP A 155 14.00 -10.21 2.32
N TYR A 156 13.55 -11.16 3.15
CA TYR A 156 13.70 -12.58 2.89
C TYR A 156 12.34 -13.28 2.87
N ARG A 157 12.13 -14.14 1.89
CA ARG A 157 11.07 -15.15 1.84
C ARG A 157 11.75 -16.49 1.55
N SER A 158 11.29 -17.55 2.21
CA SER A 158 11.78 -18.90 1.87
C SER A 158 11.22 -19.33 0.52
N GLN A 159 11.82 -20.35 -0.10
CA GLN A 159 11.21 -20.99 -1.29
C GLN A 159 9.79 -21.51 -0.99
N GLU A 160 9.59 -22.10 0.20
CA GLU A 160 8.30 -22.60 0.67
C GLU A 160 7.19 -21.53 0.68
N TYR A 161 7.55 -20.25 0.91
CA TYR A 161 6.58 -19.15 0.84
C TYR A 161 5.88 -19.09 -0.53
N TYR A 162 6.62 -19.31 -1.61
CA TYR A 162 6.11 -19.31 -2.97
C TYR A 162 5.40 -20.63 -3.30
N ASP A 163 5.98 -21.76 -2.89
CA ASP A 163 5.45 -23.10 -3.18
C ASP A 163 4.08 -23.35 -2.50
N ASN A 164 3.84 -22.76 -1.32
CA ASN A 164 2.66 -23.02 -0.49
C ASN A 164 1.35 -22.44 -1.04
N LYS A 165 1.38 -21.49 -1.99
CA LYS A 165 0.16 -20.89 -2.54
C LYS A 165 0.30 -20.66 -4.04
N SER A 166 -0.58 -21.31 -4.81
CA SER A 166 -0.56 -21.30 -6.29
C SER A 166 -0.64 -19.93 -6.96
N TRP A 167 -1.07 -18.88 -6.26
CA TRP A 167 -1.14 -17.52 -6.81
C TRP A 167 0.13 -16.69 -6.60
N ARG A 168 0.97 -17.06 -5.62
CA ARG A 168 2.17 -16.30 -5.29
C ARG A 168 3.23 -16.48 -6.37
N GLY A 169 3.90 -15.40 -6.73
CA GLY A 169 4.95 -15.42 -7.75
C GLY A 169 4.42 -15.55 -9.19
N THR A 170 3.12 -15.36 -9.42
CA THR A 170 2.51 -15.45 -10.75
C THR A 170 2.24 -14.07 -11.36
N LYS A 171 2.36 -13.93 -12.68
CA LYS A 171 2.01 -12.66 -13.34
C LYS A 171 0.52 -12.38 -13.26
N LEU A 172 -0.31 -13.41 -13.39
CA LEU A 172 -1.76 -13.26 -13.51
C LEU A 172 -2.44 -12.79 -12.22
N LEU A 173 -2.01 -13.29 -11.05
CA LEU A 173 -2.67 -12.99 -9.78
C LEU A 173 -1.85 -12.05 -8.89
N ASP A 174 -0.52 -12.09 -9.01
CA ASP A 174 0.39 -11.28 -8.21
C ASP A 174 0.83 -9.99 -8.93
N GLY A 175 0.86 -10.00 -10.28
CA GLY A 175 1.20 -8.83 -11.11
C GLY A 175 2.69 -8.48 -11.16
N GLY A 176 3.43 -8.88 -10.13
CA GLY A 176 4.86 -8.65 -9.97
C GLY A 176 5.34 -9.25 -8.66
N GLY A 177 6.66 -9.28 -8.45
CA GLY A 177 7.25 -9.98 -7.33
C GLY A 177 7.70 -9.07 -6.21
N ALA A 178 9.01 -8.95 -6.02
CA ALA A 178 9.62 -8.21 -4.92
C ALA A 178 9.18 -6.73 -4.90
N LEU A 179 9.03 -6.08 -6.05
CA LEU A 179 8.59 -4.68 -6.08
C LEU A 179 7.08 -4.55 -5.84
N MET A 180 6.26 -5.25 -6.62
CA MET A 180 4.80 -5.13 -6.58
C MET A 180 4.17 -5.62 -5.28
N ASN A 181 4.61 -6.76 -4.76
CA ASN A 181 3.96 -7.36 -3.59
C ASN A 181 4.59 -6.87 -2.28
N GLN A 182 5.92 -6.78 -2.21
CA GLN A 182 6.63 -6.49 -0.97
C GLN A 182 7.00 -5.02 -0.82
N SER A 183 7.70 -4.47 -1.81
CA SER A 183 8.33 -3.14 -1.71
C SER A 183 7.36 -1.98 -1.94
N ILE A 184 6.17 -2.24 -2.47
CA ILE A 184 5.24 -1.21 -2.95
C ILE A 184 4.88 -0.15 -1.90
N HIS A 185 4.82 -0.50 -0.61
CA HIS A 185 4.59 0.48 0.45
C HIS A 185 5.74 1.50 0.58
N TYR A 186 6.98 1.09 0.35
CA TYR A 186 8.14 1.96 0.41
C TYR A 186 8.31 2.77 -0.87
N ILE A 187 7.91 2.21 -2.02
CA ILE A 187 7.82 2.95 -3.29
C ILE A 187 6.76 4.05 -3.18
N ASP A 188 5.61 3.73 -2.57
CA ASP A 188 4.57 4.70 -2.25
C ASP A 188 5.07 5.83 -1.33
N LEU A 189 5.72 5.48 -0.22
CA LEU A 189 6.29 6.47 0.70
C LEU A 189 7.32 7.35 0.02
N LEU A 190 8.21 6.76 -0.78
CA LEU A 190 9.26 7.49 -1.49
C LEU A 190 8.65 8.50 -2.46
N GLN A 191 7.70 8.07 -3.29
CA GLN A 191 6.92 8.93 -4.18
C GLN A 191 6.16 10.01 -3.39
N TRP A 192 5.54 9.67 -2.26
CA TRP A 192 4.81 10.63 -1.43
C TRP A 192 5.72 11.70 -0.83
N MET A 193 6.93 11.33 -0.39
CA MET A 193 7.90 12.23 0.21
C MET A 193 8.63 13.08 -0.81
N MET A 194 9.22 12.46 -1.84
CA MET A 194 10.07 13.12 -2.83
C MET A 194 9.31 13.87 -3.93
N GLY A 195 8.03 13.55 -4.11
CA GLY A 195 7.21 14.11 -5.18
C GLY A 195 7.30 13.30 -6.48
N PRO A 196 6.60 13.72 -7.55
CA PRO A 196 6.39 12.93 -8.76
C PRO A 196 7.69 12.40 -9.38
N VAL A 197 7.71 11.12 -9.73
CA VAL A 197 8.78 10.54 -10.54
C VAL A 197 8.66 11.05 -11.98
N LYS A 198 9.81 11.34 -12.60
CA LYS A 198 9.94 11.81 -13.99
C LYS A 198 10.46 10.71 -14.90
N GLU A 199 11.50 10.00 -14.50
CA GLU A 199 12.18 9.00 -15.34
C GLU A 199 12.69 7.86 -14.46
N VAL A 200 12.67 6.63 -14.97
CA VAL A 200 13.26 5.45 -14.32
C VAL A 200 14.12 4.64 -15.29
N TYR A 201 15.19 4.04 -14.77
CA TYR A 201 15.92 2.96 -15.43
C TYR A 201 16.08 1.78 -14.48
N GLY A 202 15.61 0.60 -14.86
CA GLY A 202 15.49 -0.57 -13.99
C GLY A 202 16.14 -1.84 -14.53
N ILE A 203 16.60 -2.69 -13.61
CA ILE A 203 17.07 -4.05 -13.87
C ILE A 203 16.32 -4.98 -12.91
N THR A 204 15.78 -6.08 -13.43
CA THR A 204 15.04 -7.08 -12.64
C THR A 204 15.51 -8.50 -12.94
N GLY A 205 15.40 -9.41 -11.98
CA GLY A 205 15.73 -10.81 -12.18
C GLY A 205 15.04 -11.75 -11.18
N ILE A 206 15.08 -13.04 -11.51
CA ILE A 206 14.75 -14.16 -10.61
C ILE A 206 16.09 -14.79 -10.25
N LEU A 207 16.64 -14.40 -9.11
CA LEU A 207 18.04 -14.69 -8.74
C LEU A 207 18.15 -15.64 -7.55
N GLY A 208 17.20 -15.62 -6.62
CA GLY A 208 17.21 -16.40 -5.38
C GLY A 208 16.19 -17.53 -5.32
N HIS A 209 15.08 -17.44 -6.07
CA HIS A 209 13.99 -18.39 -6.05
C HIS A 209 13.88 -19.18 -7.36
N ARG A 210 13.11 -20.26 -7.32
CA ARG A 210 12.79 -21.10 -8.49
C ARG A 210 11.29 -21.22 -8.66
N GLY A 211 10.85 -21.49 -9.89
CA GLY A 211 9.46 -21.81 -10.19
C GLY A 211 8.49 -20.63 -10.08
N ILE A 212 8.98 -19.39 -10.06
CA ILE A 212 8.16 -18.16 -10.09
C ILE A 212 8.27 -17.48 -11.46
N GLU A 213 7.29 -16.65 -11.81
CA GLU A 213 7.20 -15.94 -13.10
C GLU A 213 7.61 -14.46 -13.00
N VAL A 214 7.75 -13.95 -11.77
CA VAL A 214 7.95 -12.53 -11.45
C VAL A 214 9.30 -12.33 -10.74
N GLU A 215 9.83 -11.11 -10.75
CA GLU A 215 11.14 -10.80 -10.21
C GLU A 215 11.22 -11.02 -8.70
N ASP A 216 12.28 -11.64 -8.21
CA ASP A 216 12.58 -11.67 -6.77
C ASP A 216 13.62 -10.63 -6.37
N THR A 217 14.23 -9.97 -7.35
CA THR A 217 15.27 -8.96 -7.16
C THR A 217 15.17 -7.90 -8.24
N ALA A 218 15.20 -6.63 -7.84
CA ALA A 218 15.21 -5.50 -8.74
C ALA A 218 16.00 -4.32 -8.16
N VAL A 219 16.61 -3.55 -9.06
CA VAL A 219 17.27 -2.28 -8.76
C VAL A 219 16.85 -1.28 -9.83
N ALA A 220 16.50 -0.06 -9.43
CA ALA A 220 16.17 1.01 -10.35
C ALA A 220 16.77 2.34 -9.92
N SER A 221 17.29 3.09 -10.88
CA SER A 221 17.62 4.51 -10.74
C SER A 221 16.42 5.37 -11.13
N ILE A 222 16.24 6.49 -10.42
CA ILE A 222 15.05 7.32 -10.50
C ILE A 222 15.45 8.78 -10.57
N LYS A 223 14.72 9.54 -11.37
CA LYS A 223 14.76 11.00 -11.41
C LYS A 223 13.39 11.55 -11.08
N TYR A 224 13.32 12.49 -10.15
CA TYR A 224 12.09 13.14 -9.74
C TYR A 224 11.85 14.43 -10.55
N GLN A 225 10.60 14.89 -10.62
CA GLN A 225 10.25 16.14 -11.32
C GLN A 225 10.91 17.38 -10.72
N ASN A 226 11.23 17.36 -9.42
CA ASN A 226 11.97 18.43 -8.73
C ASN A 226 13.50 18.41 -9.01
N GLY A 227 13.98 17.47 -9.83
CA GLY A 227 15.39 17.34 -10.20
C GLY A 227 16.25 16.56 -9.21
N ALA A 228 15.69 16.07 -8.09
CA ALA A 228 16.37 15.09 -7.25
C ALA A 228 16.52 13.75 -8.01
N ILE A 229 17.44 12.91 -7.54
CA ILE A 229 17.65 11.55 -8.05
C ILE A 229 17.57 10.53 -6.91
N GLY A 230 17.56 9.24 -7.23
CA GLY A 230 17.62 8.21 -6.20
C GLY A 230 17.55 6.80 -6.74
N ILE A 231 17.40 5.85 -5.82
CA ILE A 231 17.44 4.42 -6.08
C ILE A 231 16.26 3.72 -5.39
N ILE A 232 15.66 2.75 -6.08
CA ILE A 232 14.84 1.70 -5.46
C ILE A 232 15.61 0.37 -5.57
N GLU A 233 15.87 -0.28 -4.45
CA GLU A 233 16.31 -1.68 -4.38
C GLU A 233 15.22 -2.51 -3.71
N GLY A 234 14.81 -3.61 -4.35
CA GLY A 234 13.85 -4.54 -3.78
C GLY A 234 14.27 -5.98 -4.01
N THR A 235 14.34 -6.78 -2.95
CA THR A 235 14.56 -8.22 -3.06
C THR A 235 13.82 -8.98 -1.97
N THR A 236 13.42 -10.21 -2.29
CA THR A 236 12.94 -11.22 -1.34
C THR A 236 13.95 -12.31 -1.06
N ALA A 237 15.16 -12.23 -1.63
CA ALA A 237 16.18 -13.27 -1.56
C ALA A 237 17.32 -12.94 -0.56
N ALA A 238 17.23 -11.83 0.18
CA ALA A 238 18.31 -11.40 1.07
C ALA A 238 18.18 -12.01 2.48
N TYR A 239 18.74 -13.20 2.71
CA TYR A 239 18.71 -13.86 4.03
C TYR A 239 19.49 -13.08 5.11
N PRO A 240 19.01 -12.99 6.37
CA PRO A 240 17.71 -13.45 6.88
C PRO A 240 16.56 -12.42 6.72
N GLY A 241 16.82 -11.34 5.99
CA GLY A 241 15.98 -10.15 5.88
C GLY A 241 16.60 -8.99 6.66
N ILE A 242 16.60 -7.80 6.06
CA ILE A 242 17.09 -6.55 6.65
C ILE A 242 15.92 -5.56 6.71
N GLY A 243 15.87 -4.75 7.77
CA GLY A 243 14.88 -3.70 7.92
C GLY A 243 14.82 -2.80 6.68
N ALA A 244 13.62 -2.54 6.19
CA ALA A 244 13.45 -1.73 4.99
C ALA A 244 13.78 -0.28 5.30
N ARG A 245 14.45 0.43 4.39
CA ARG A 245 15.03 1.74 4.67
C ARG A 245 14.62 2.77 3.64
N ILE A 246 14.23 3.96 4.10
CA ILE A 246 14.07 5.15 3.26
C ILE A 246 15.07 6.20 3.70
N GLU A 247 15.75 6.79 2.75
CA GLU A 247 16.71 7.87 2.97
C GLU A 247 16.26 9.10 2.18
N ILE A 248 16.17 10.25 2.85
CA ILE A 248 15.78 11.53 2.24
C ILE A 248 16.86 12.54 2.57
N HIS A 249 17.46 13.11 1.53
CA HIS A 249 18.55 14.06 1.62
C HIS A 249 18.20 15.35 0.87
N GLY A 250 18.40 16.48 1.53
CA GLY A 250 18.33 17.80 0.93
C GLY A 250 19.54 18.65 1.30
N GLU A 251 19.60 19.85 0.74
CA GLU A 251 20.68 20.82 0.95
C GLU A 251 20.95 21.13 2.43
N LYS A 252 19.92 21.04 3.29
CA LYS A 252 19.97 21.50 4.68
C LYS A 252 19.77 20.40 5.72
N GLY A 253 19.57 19.16 5.30
CA GLY A 253 19.35 18.07 6.25
C GLY A 253 19.13 16.72 5.60
N SER A 254 19.22 15.70 6.43
CA SER A 254 19.12 14.29 6.05
C SER A 254 18.30 13.53 7.09
N VAL A 255 17.43 12.66 6.60
CA VAL A 255 16.64 11.77 7.43
C VAL A 255 16.73 10.35 6.89
N ILE A 256 16.93 9.39 7.80
CA ILE A 256 16.90 7.96 7.49
C ILE A 256 15.83 7.31 8.36
N ILE A 257 14.91 6.59 7.72
CA ILE A 257 13.91 5.76 8.36
C ILE A 257 14.29 4.30 8.13
N VAL A 258 14.34 3.50 9.19
CA VAL A 258 14.47 2.03 9.09
C VAL A 258 13.22 1.40 9.71
N ASP A 259 12.60 0.54 8.92
CA ASP A 259 11.25 0.03 9.03
C ASP A 259 10.22 1.16 9.16
N ASN A 260 9.82 1.49 10.39
CA ASN A 260 8.78 2.49 10.66
C ASN A 260 9.25 3.53 11.69
N ALA A 261 10.57 3.65 11.89
CA ALA A 261 11.17 4.54 12.87
C ALA A 261 12.32 5.32 12.24
N ILE A 262 12.35 6.62 12.54
CA ILE A 262 13.49 7.47 12.19
C ILE A 262 14.70 7.00 12.98
N LYS A 263 15.82 6.77 12.29
CA LYS A 263 17.14 6.39 12.86
C LYS A 263 18.18 7.49 12.69
N HIS A 264 17.93 8.44 11.81
CA HIS A 264 18.77 9.62 11.61
C HIS A 264 17.88 10.82 11.34
N TRP A 265 18.10 11.91 12.07
CA TRP A 265 17.38 13.17 11.91
C TRP A 265 18.35 14.32 12.15
N GLU A 266 19.02 14.77 11.10
CA GLU A 266 20.04 15.80 11.20
C GLU A 266 19.77 16.94 10.23
N PHE A 267 19.80 18.16 10.76
CA PHE A 267 19.60 19.40 10.00
C PHE A 267 20.65 20.42 10.44
N MET A 268 21.06 21.30 9.53
CA MET A 268 22.07 22.32 9.81
C MET A 268 21.64 23.28 10.94
N ASP A 269 20.33 23.57 11.02
CA ASP A 269 19.76 24.48 12.00
C ASP A 269 18.67 23.80 12.84
N ARG A 270 18.47 24.31 14.06
CA ARG A 270 17.39 23.85 14.96
C ARG A 270 16.02 24.41 14.54
N ASN A 271 14.94 23.66 14.80
CA ASN A 271 13.56 24.10 14.58
C ASN A 271 12.59 23.41 15.55
N PRO A 272 11.41 24.00 15.83
CA PRO A 272 10.39 23.39 16.68
C PRO A 272 10.01 21.95 16.30
N ILE A 273 10.07 21.56 15.03
CA ILE A 273 9.79 20.18 14.59
C ILE A 273 10.75 19.14 15.19
N ASP A 274 11.97 19.54 15.59
CA ASP A 274 12.94 18.65 16.23
C ASP A 274 12.49 18.22 17.63
N VAL A 275 11.66 19.04 18.29
CA VAL A 275 11.03 18.68 19.57
C VAL A 275 10.02 17.57 19.36
N LYS A 276 9.22 17.63 18.27
CA LYS A 276 8.28 16.56 17.92
C LYS A 276 9.02 15.25 17.63
N PHE A 277 10.15 15.31 16.93
CA PHE A 277 11.00 14.13 16.71
C PHE A 277 11.44 13.49 18.04
N ARG A 278 12.03 14.27 18.95
CA ARG A 278 12.47 13.77 20.27
C ARG A 278 11.33 13.16 21.08
N GLN A 279 10.10 13.66 20.95
CA GLN A 279 8.93 13.06 21.61
C GLN A 279 8.56 11.71 21.00
N LEU A 280 8.58 11.59 19.67
CA LEU A 280 8.26 10.34 18.97
C LEU A 280 9.35 9.27 19.16
N GLU A 281 10.62 9.66 19.24
CA GLU A 281 11.74 8.75 19.44
C GLU A 281 11.63 7.93 20.73
N MET A 282 10.95 8.45 21.75
CA MET A 282 10.74 7.77 23.03
C MET A 282 9.63 6.71 23.01
N LEU A 283 8.85 6.61 21.93
CA LEU A 283 7.74 5.64 21.82
C LEU A 283 8.24 4.29 21.30
N PRO A 284 7.56 3.16 21.57
CA PRO A 284 7.90 1.86 20.99
C PRO A 284 7.36 1.70 19.55
N HIS A 285 8.07 0.92 18.70
CA HIS A 285 7.74 0.71 17.28
C HIS A 285 7.65 -0.77 16.90
N LYS A 286 6.79 -1.11 15.93
CA LYS A 286 6.67 -2.46 15.35
C LYS A 286 7.15 -2.49 13.89
N SER A 287 7.71 -3.64 13.46
CA SER A 287 8.28 -3.87 12.13
C SER A 287 7.89 -5.27 11.61
N GLY A 288 7.55 -5.33 10.31
CA GLY A 288 7.21 -6.58 9.60
C GLY A 288 8.34 -7.15 8.74
N SER A 289 9.59 -6.72 8.94
CA SER A 289 10.74 -7.08 8.09
C SER A 289 11.02 -8.60 8.04
N ALA A 290 10.87 -9.30 9.16
CA ALA A 290 11.00 -10.76 9.25
C ALA A 290 9.67 -11.52 9.12
N ASP A 291 8.54 -10.91 9.50
CA ASP A 291 7.21 -11.53 9.44
C ASP A 291 6.16 -10.49 8.95
N PRO A 292 5.55 -10.69 7.76
CA PRO A 292 4.51 -9.80 7.27
C PRO A 292 3.23 -9.75 8.14
N MET A 293 3.05 -10.66 9.10
CA MET A 293 1.95 -10.59 10.07
C MET A 293 2.25 -9.68 11.28
N ASN A 294 3.50 -9.23 11.45
CA ASN A 294 3.91 -8.34 12.55
C ASN A 294 3.81 -6.84 12.18
N ILE A 295 2.74 -6.47 11.47
CA ILE A 295 2.44 -5.08 11.07
C ILE A 295 1.58 -4.41 12.17
N ASP A 296 1.75 -3.10 12.37
CA ASP A 296 0.91 -2.33 13.28
C ASP A 296 -0.51 -2.15 12.71
N GLY A 297 -1.46 -2.96 13.17
CA GLY A 297 -2.87 -2.87 12.79
C GLY A 297 -3.52 -1.51 13.14
N ASN A 298 -2.88 -0.70 13.98
CA ASN A 298 -3.31 0.67 14.23
C ASN A 298 -3.24 1.54 12.97
N LEU A 299 -2.32 1.27 12.04
CA LEU A 299 -2.20 2.03 10.80
C LEU A 299 -3.37 1.77 9.84
N HIS A 300 -3.85 0.51 9.75
CA HIS A 300 -5.08 0.20 9.00
C HIS A 300 -6.28 0.93 9.59
N ARG A 301 -6.42 0.93 10.92
CA ARG A 301 -7.47 1.68 11.63
C ARG A 301 -7.43 3.17 11.28
N ARG A 302 -6.27 3.82 11.41
CA ARG A 302 -6.10 5.25 11.11
C ARG A 302 -6.44 5.58 9.64
N GLN A 303 -6.09 4.70 8.71
CA GLN A 303 -6.45 4.87 7.31
C GLN A 303 -7.96 4.74 7.08
N ILE A 304 -8.62 3.75 7.68
CA ILE A 304 -10.07 3.58 7.55
C ILE A 304 -10.79 4.78 8.19
N GLU A 305 -10.30 5.32 9.31
CA GLU A 305 -10.84 6.54 9.93
C GLU A 305 -10.75 7.75 8.99
N ASP A 306 -9.64 7.92 8.27
CA ASP A 306 -9.48 8.98 7.25
C ASP A 306 -10.47 8.82 6.10
N VAL A 307 -10.70 7.59 5.63
CA VAL A 307 -11.71 7.29 4.61
C VAL A 307 -13.12 7.65 5.12
N LEU A 308 -13.48 7.24 6.33
CA LEU A 308 -14.78 7.57 6.92
C LEU A 308 -14.97 9.07 7.13
N HIS A 309 -13.91 9.76 7.57
CA HIS A 309 -13.91 11.21 7.72
C HIS A 309 -14.16 11.89 6.38
N SER A 310 -13.41 11.50 5.35
CA SER A 310 -13.50 12.05 3.99
C SER A 310 -14.88 11.84 3.38
N ILE A 311 -15.44 10.64 3.49
CA ILE A 311 -16.81 10.34 3.07
C ILE A 311 -17.82 11.26 3.79
N SER A 312 -17.67 11.46 5.09
CA SER A 312 -18.58 12.33 5.86
C SER A 312 -18.51 13.81 5.48
N LYS A 313 -17.41 14.23 4.85
CA LYS A 313 -17.16 15.61 4.41
C LYS A 313 -17.39 15.83 2.91
N GLY A 314 -17.57 14.77 2.13
CA GLY A 314 -17.57 14.85 0.67
C GLY A 314 -16.17 15.16 0.10
N GLU A 315 -15.12 14.79 0.82
CA GLU A 315 -13.72 14.99 0.46
C GLU A 315 -13.06 13.68 0.03
N GLN A 316 -11.83 13.76 -0.48
CA GLN A 316 -11.04 12.59 -0.83
C GLN A 316 -10.08 12.22 0.31
N PRO A 317 -9.92 10.93 0.62
CA PRO A 317 -8.92 10.49 1.61
C PRO A 317 -7.50 10.79 1.12
N MET A 318 -6.56 10.84 2.07
CA MET A 318 -5.13 11.08 1.77
C MET A 318 -4.57 10.04 0.80
N VAL A 319 -5.09 8.82 0.83
CA VAL A 319 -4.75 7.74 -0.10
C VAL A 319 -5.99 7.34 -0.90
N ASN A 320 -6.43 8.21 -1.80
CA ASN A 320 -7.45 7.85 -2.78
C ASN A 320 -6.89 6.92 -3.87
N GLY A 321 -7.76 6.46 -4.77
CA GLY A 321 -7.36 5.54 -5.85
C GLY A 321 -6.30 6.10 -6.80
N LYS A 322 -6.30 7.42 -7.07
CA LYS A 322 -5.26 8.08 -7.90
C LYS A 322 -3.90 8.06 -7.20
N GLU A 323 -3.86 8.26 -5.89
CA GLU A 323 -2.62 8.11 -5.11
C GLU A 323 -2.13 6.66 -5.10
N ALA A 324 -3.03 5.70 -4.91
CA ALA A 324 -2.70 4.28 -4.91
C ALA A 324 -2.17 3.76 -6.26
N ARG A 325 -2.63 4.36 -7.37
CA ARG A 325 -2.17 4.06 -8.74
C ARG A 325 -0.70 4.39 -8.97
N LYS A 326 -0.18 5.47 -8.37
CA LYS A 326 1.17 5.99 -8.64
C LYS A 326 2.27 4.95 -8.40
N SER A 327 2.17 4.21 -7.29
CA SER A 327 3.15 3.19 -6.94
C SER A 327 3.16 2.04 -7.95
N VAL A 328 1.98 1.64 -8.43
CA VAL A 328 1.82 0.62 -9.48
C VAL A 328 2.42 1.12 -10.80
N GLU A 329 2.20 2.38 -11.16
CA GLU A 329 2.75 3.00 -12.38
C GLU A 329 4.29 3.08 -12.36
N ILE A 330 4.88 3.45 -11.22
CA ILE A 330 6.34 3.44 -11.04
C ILE A 330 6.89 2.02 -11.24
N ILE A 331 6.26 1.02 -10.62
CA ILE A 331 6.70 -0.38 -10.75
C ILE A 331 6.58 -0.87 -12.19
N HIS A 332 5.46 -0.60 -12.86
CA HIS A 332 5.30 -0.94 -14.29
C HIS A 332 6.33 -0.25 -15.17
N SER A 333 6.69 0.99 -14.86
CA SER A 333 7.73 1.72 -15.58
C SER A 333 9.11 1.09 -15.37
N ILE A 334 9.41 0.60 -14.16
CA ILE A 334 10.64 -0.17 -13.86
C ILE A 334 10.65 -1.48 -14.64
N TYR A 335 9.54 -2.22 -14.66
CA TYR A 335 9.44 -3.47 -15.43
C TYR A 335 9.59 -3.24 -16.94
N ARG A 336 8.94 -2.20 -17.48
CA ARG A 336 9.09 -1.80 -18.88
C ARG A 336 10.53 -1.40 -19.19
N SER A 337 11.17 -0.65 -18.31
CA SER A 337 12.57 -0.26 -18.45
C SER A 337 13.49 -1.49 -18.50
N ALA A 338 13.31 -2.44 -17.58
CA ALA A 338 14.10 -3.68 -17.54
C ALA A 338 13.87 -4.56 -18.77
N GLN A 339 12.62 -4.67 -19.24
CA GLN A 339 12.27 -5.48 -20.41
C GLN A 339 12.92 -4.95 -21.70
N PHE A 340 12.94 -3.63 -21.88
CA PHE A 340 13.42 -2.99 -23.10
C PHE A 340 14.82 -2.37 -22.97
N ASN A 341 15.45 -2.50 -21.80
CA ASN A 341 16.77 -1.94 -21.50
C ASN A 341 16.90 -0.45 -21.86
N GLN A 342 15.92 0.35 -21.43
CA GLN A 342 15.84 1.78 -21.77
C GLN A 342 15.26 2.61 -20.61
N VAL A 343 15.53 3.91 -20.62
CA VAL A 343 14.87 4.85 -19.70
C VAL A 343 13.38 4.93 -20.06
N VAL A 344 12.51 4.95 -19.04
CA VAL A 344 11.07 5.14 -19.19
C VAL A 344 10.68 6.44 -18.48
N GLU A 345 10.00 7.32 -19.21
CA GLU A 345 9.44 8.57 -18.65
C GLU A 345 8.05 8.33 -18.04
N LEU A 346 7.73 9.12 -17.00
CA LEU A 346 6.45 9.13 -16.32
C LEU A 346 5.78 10.52 -16.40
N PRO A 347 4.43 10.59 -16.40
CA PRO A 347 3.48 9.46 -16.33
C PRO A 347 3.46 8.62 -17.60
N LEU A 348 3.03 7.36 -17.49
CA LEU A 348 2.87 6.52 -18.68
C LEU A 348 1.68 7.04 -19.49
N ALA A 349 1.83 7.05 -20.82
CA ALA A 349 0.71 7.35 -21.70
C ALA A 349 -0.44 6.35 -21.46
N PRO A 350 -1.71 6.79 -21.48
CA PRO A 350 -2.88 5.93 -21.34
C PRO A 350 -2.91 4.78 -22.35
#